data_AF-A0A1A0VPJ8-F1
#
_entry.id   AF-A0A1A0VPJ8-F1
#
_cell.length_a   1.000
_cell.length_b   1.000
_cell.length_c   1.000
_cell.angle_alpha   90.00
_cell.angle_beta   90.00
_cell.angle_gamma   90.00
#
_symmetry.space_group_name_H-M   'P 1'
#
loop_
_entity.id
_entity.type
_entity.pdbx_description
1 polymer ?
#
loop_
_entity_poly.entity_id
_entity_poly.type
_entity_poly.pdbx_seq_one_letter_code
_entity_poly.pdbx_strand_id
1 'polypeptide(L)'
;MIPLGRLADPSEFYKRVFPIEDEEQKATADVLFNRFTNYRVPLVTLGDMSLKDVAPVFERINSTGTRLTIFDLMRAATWSTDFDLGRAVDDIRVAIEPKQFSGLDEKVFLRALSSAAGGNFTVESIDDLRKHTEEKLQQAVAATLESSKRACDFLATEVGVPRYEALPYANQFAVLCEIYRRAPAPDGAQLAEIRKWFWRTTLAGYFGGWNTGQMARDLTAIADWASGHHAKIDISTTTSNEKLWRVKLFRSNSAAAKMVALMLSQTDPRDILNGQRIDPGKSLAWANDKEFHHFFPQAYLAREIPGAQPNLVANIVLLTSVSNIAIKDSSPKDYLSKIIATDGREELLSRLESCLVSEEALDAALSNDYERFLTARSKTLQDHALRLCGEIESGETKDPDEVEDSDDDPYE
;
A
#
# COMPACT_ATOMS: atom_id res chain seq x y z
N MET A 1 -8.04 28.04 -37.05
CA MET A 1 -7.87 27.64 -35.62
C MET A 1 -7.41 28.85 -34.83
N ILE A 2 -8.12 29.24 -33.78
CA ILE A 2 -7.80 30.42 -32.95
C ILE A 2 -7.04 29.96 -31.71
N PRO A 3 -5.78 30.40 -31.48
CA PRO A 3 -5.03 30.03 -30.29
C PRO A 3 -5.68 30.57 -29.01
N LEU A 4 -5.78 29.74 -27.97
CA LEU A 4 -6.44 30.07 -26.69
C LEU A 4 -5.88 31.35 -26.05
N GLY A 5 -4.55 31.54 -26.07
CA GLY A 5 -3.89 32.71 -25.49
C GLY A 5 -4.26 34.06 -26.14
N ARG A 6 -5.07 34.05 -27.19
CA ARG A 6 -5.51 35.25 -27.92
C ARG A 6 -6.94 35.66 -27.58
N LEU A 7 -7.67 34.82 -26.85
CA LEU A 7 -8.98 35.17 -26.27
C LEU A 7 -8.88 36.32 -25.26
N ALA A 8 -7.70 36.53 -24.67
CA ALA A 8 -7.45 37.65 -23.75
C ALA A 8 -7.20 38.99 -24.47
N ASP A 9 -6.99 38.98 -25.78
CA ASP A 9 -6.75 40.19 -26.59
C ASP A 9 -7.85 40.32 -27.66
N PRO A 10 -8.84 41.22 -27.47
CA PRO A 10 -9.94 41.41 -28.40
C PRO A 10 -9.47 41.71 -29.83
N SER A 11 -8.40 42.50 -29.99
CA SER A 11 -7.92 42.95 -31.30
C SER A 11 -7.33 41.78 -32.08
N GLU A 12 -6.48 40.98 -31.43
CA GLU A 12 -5.85 39.82 -32.05
C GLU A 12 -6.83 38.66 -32.28
N PHE A 13 -7.84 38.53 -31.42
CA PHE A 13 -8.92 37.57 -31.60
C PHE A 13 -9.72 37.87 -32.87
N TYR A 14 -10.26 39.09 -33.00
CA TYR A 14 -11.13 39.45 -34.13
C TYR A 14 -10.39 39.52 -35.47
N LYS A 15 -9.08 39.82 -35.49
CA LYS A 15 -8.25 39.68 -36.70
C LYS A 15 -8.23 38.25 -37.26
N ARG A 16 -8.41 37.24 -36.41
CA ARG A 16 -8.44 35.82 -36.81
C ARG A 16 -9.84 35.27 -37.05
N VAL A 17 -10.86 35.90 -36.48
CA VAL A 17 -12.26 35.60 -36.78
C VAL A 17 -12.66 36.19 -38.13
N PHE A 18 -12.12 37.36 -38.49
CA PHE A 18 -12.46 38.07 -39.72
C PHE A 18 -12.35 37.24 -41.02
N PRO A 19 -11.32 36.40 -41.25
CA PRO A 19 -11.19 35.60 -42.46
C PRO A 19 -12.11 34.38 -42.53
N ILE A 20 -12.88 34.08 -41.48
CA ILE A 20 -13.79 32.92 -41.44
C ILE A 20 -15.05 33.28 -42.24
N GLU A 21 -15.33 32.57 -43.33
CA GLU A 21 -16.52 32.83 -44.17
C GLU A 21 -17.80 32.20 -43.61
N ASP A 22 -17.66 31.14 -42.81
CA ASP A 22 -18.75 30.42 -42.16
C ASP A 22 -19.35 31.26 -41.01
N GLU A 23 -20.59 31.71 -41.18
CA GLU A 23 -21.32 32.54 -40.21
C GLU A 23 -21.64 31.79 -38.91
N GLU A 24 -21.82 30.47 -38.94
CA GLU A 24 -22.05 29.68 -37.73
C GLU A 24 -20.78 29.60 -36.88
N GLN A 25 -19.62 29.49 -37.52
CA GLN A 25 -18.32 29.52 -36.85
C GLN A 25 -17.99 30.90 -36.26
N LYS A 26 -18.35 31.99 -36.95
CA LYS A 26 -18.23 33.35 -36.41
C LYS A 26 -19.10 33.54 -35.17
N ALA A 27 -20.37 33.14 -35.24
CA ALA A 27 -21.28 33.21 -34.09
C ALA A 27 -20.76 32.38 -32.90
N THR A 28 -20.21 31.19 -33.16
CA THR A 28 -19.57 30.36 -32.14
C THR A 28 -18.35 31.04 -31.52
N ALA A 29 -17.52 31.71 -32.33
CA ALA A 29 -16.36 32.44 -31.86
C ALA A 29 -16.75 33.62 -30.96
N ASP A 30 -17.80 34.36 -31.31
CA ASP A 30 -18.34 35.44 -30.48
C ASP A 30 -18.87 34.94 -29.13
N VAL A 31 -19.61 33.82 -29.14
CA VAL A 31 -20.09 33.19 -27.90
C VAL A 31 -18.91 32.76 -27.02
N LEU A 32 -17.88 32.14 -27.60
CA LEU A 32 -16.68 31.70 -26.88
C LEU A 32 -15.95 32.90 -26.26
N PHE A 33 -15.71 33.95 -27.04
CA PHE A 33 -15.03 35.16 -26.59
C PHE A 33 -15.78 35.83 -25.45
N ASN A 34 -17.09 36.00 -25.59
CA ASN A 34 -17.92 36.61 -24.57
C ASN A 34 -18.01 35.76 -23.31
N ARG A 35 -18.11 34.43 -23.42
CA ARG A 35 -18.09 33.55 -22.25
C ARG A 35 -16.77 33.65 -21.50
N PHE A 36 -15.66 33.70 -22.21
CA PHE A 36 -14.33 33.75 -21.59
C PHE A 36 -14.05 35.12 -20.94
N THR A 37 -14.29 36.21 -21.67
CA THR A 37 -13.97 37.58 -21.19
C THR A 37 -14.94 38.08 -20.12
N ASN A 38 -16.21 37.64 -20.14
CA ASN A 38 -17.19 38.01 -19.12
C ASN A 38 -17.23 37.03 -17.94
N TYR A 39 -16.44 35.95 -17.96
CA TYR A 39 -16.38 35.03 -16.84
C TYR A 39 -15.77 35.74 -15.63
N ARG A 40 -16.57 35.95 -14.59
CA ARG A 40 -16.10 36.55 -13.34
C ARG A 40 -15.49 35.45 -12.47
N VAL A 41 -14.19 35.55 -12.25
CA VAL A 41 -13.50 34.69 -11.27
C VAL A 41 -13.67 35.33 -9.89
N PRO A 42 -14.37 34.66 -8.94
CA PRO A 42 -14.43 35.15 -7.57
C PRO A 42 -13.03 35.05 -6.96
N LEU A 43 -12.48 36.19 -6.52
CA LEU A 43 -11.22 36.25 -5.80
C LEU A 43 -11.52 36.43 -4.30
N VAL A 44 -11.18 35.42 -3.50
CA VAL A 44 -11.19 35.51 -2.04
C VAL A 44 -9.73 35.45 -1.59
N THR A 45 -9.22 36.57 -1.10
CA THR A 45 -7.86 36.63 -0.55
C THR A 45 -7.92 36.26 0.93
N LEU A 46 -7.35 35.11 1.26
CA LEU A 46 -7.12 34.68 2.64
C LEU A 46 -5.68 35.08 3.02
N GLY A 47 -5.48 35.55 4.26
CA GLY A 47 -4.15 35.95 4.76
C GLY A 47 -3.24 34.76 5.07
N ASP A 48 -2.19 34.99 5.87
CA ASP A 48 -1.30 33.92 6.33
C ASP A 48 -2.09 32.88 7.13
N MET A 49 -2.34 31.73 6.50
CA MET A 49 -3.03 30.59 7.08
C MET A 49 -2.19 29.33 6.88
N SER A 50 -2.30 28.36 7.79
CA SER A 50 -1.69 27.05 7.64
C SER A 50 -2.47 26.21 6.62
N LEU A 51 -1.85 25.21 5.98
CA LEU A 51 -2.58 24.26 5.13
C LEU A 51 -3.77 23.62 5.84
N LYS A 52 -3.64 23.35 7.14
CA LYS A 52 -4.70 22.78 7.98
C LYS A 52 -5.93 23.68 8.07
N ASP A 53 -5.75 24.99 7.99
CA ASP A 53 -6.83 25.96 8.02
C ASP A 53 -7.35 26.29 6.61
N VAL A 54 -6.46 26.27 5.62
CA VAL A 54 -6.77 26.58 4.22
C VAL A 54 -7.52 25.43 3.54
N ALA A 55 -7.07 24.18 3.71
CA ALA A 55 -7.65 23.03 3.02
C ALA A 55 -9.16 22.87 3.28
N PRO A 56 -9.68 22.94 4.52
CA PRO A 56 -11.13 22.81 4.76
C PRO A 56 -11.95 23.98 4.20
N VAL A 57 -11.37 25.18 4.10
CA VAL A 57 -12.01 26.35 3.48
C VAL A 57 -12.14 26.12 1.98
N PHE A 58 -11.08 25.63 1.34
CA PHE A 58 -11.10 25.27 -0.07
C PHE A 58 -12.01 24.07 -0.35
N GLU A 59 -12.01 23.03 0.46
CA GLU A 59 -12.92 21.87 0.33
C GLU A 59 -14.39 22.27 0.45
N ARG A 60 -14.72 23.18 1.39
CA ARG A 60 -16.10 23.70 1.51
C ARG A 60 -16.51 24.52 0.29
N ILE A 61 -15.61 25.35 -0.23
CA ILE A 61 -15.88 26.17 -1.41
C ILE A 61 -15.97 25.30 -2.67
N ASN A 62 -15.09 24.31 -2.81
CA ASN A 62 -15.05 23.32 -3.90
C ASN A 62 -15.81 22.03 -3.57
N SER A 63 -17.00 22.16 -2.97
CA SER A 63 -17.86 21.01 -2.67
C SER A 63 -18.45 20.32 -3.90
N THR A 64 -18.34 20.97 -5.08
CA THR A 64 -18.74 20.43 -6.39
C THR A 64 -17.58 20.59 -7.38
N GLY A 65 -16.88 19.49 -7.67
CA GLY A 65 -15.69 19.46 -8.54
C GLY A 65 -14.62 18.47 -8.04
N THR A 66 -13.42 18.49 -8.63
CA THR A 66 -12.25 17.76 -8.12
C THR A 66 -11.84 18.35 -6.77
N ARG A 67 -11.80 17.52 -5.71
CA ARG A 67 -11.33 17.94 -4.38
C ARG A 67 -9.86 18.36 -4.47
N LEU A 68 -9.53 19.51 -3.89
CA LEU A 68 -8.14 19.96 -3.80
C LEU A 68 -7.47 19.22 -2.65
N THR A 69 -6.38 18.52 -2.94
CA THR A 69 -5.62 17.75 -1.96
C THR A 69 -4.54 18.62 -1.30
N ILE A 70 -3.94 18.12 -0.21
CA ILE A 70 -2.73 18.74 0.37
C ILE A 70 -1.63 18.84 -0.69
N PHE A 71 -1.54 17.88 -1.60
CA PHE A 71 -0.59 17.90 -2.71
C PHE A 71 -0.82 19.05 -3.67
N ASP A 72 -2.08 19.31 -4.07
CA ASP A 72 -2.40 20.43 -4.95
C ASP A 72 -2.02 21.78 -4.33
N LEU A 73 -2.30 21.94 -3.03
CA LEU A 73 -1.92 23.14 -2.29
C LEU A 73 -0.40 23.29 -2.19
N MET A 74 0.31 22.20 -1.89
CA MET A 74 1.77 22.20 -1.80
C MET A 74 2.43 22.48 -3.14
N ARG A 75 1.89 21.92 -4.22
CA ARG A 75 2.36 22.19 -5.57
C ARG A 75 2.22 23.66 -5.92
N ALA A 76 1.09 24.27 -5.61
CA ALA A 76 0.89 25.70 -5.83
C ALA A 76 1.81 26.56 -4.94
N ALA A 77 1.98 26.20 -3.67
CA ALA A 77 2.76 26.97 -2.70
C ALA A 77 4.28 26.91 -2.94
N THR A 78 4.78 25.86 -3.58
CA THR A 78 6.21 25.67 -3.88
C THR A 78 6.59 26.03 -5.32
N TRP A 79 5.61 26.35 -6.17
CA TRP A 79 5.86 26.59 -7.59
C TRP A 79 6.73 27.82 -7.85
N SER A 80 7.68 27.67 -8.77
CA SER A 80 8.44 28.77 -9.37
C SER A 80 8.76 28.49 -10.84
N THR A 81 9.48 29.40 -11.50
CA THR A 81 9.95 29.18 -12.88
C THR A 81 10.91 28.00 -12.99
N ASP A 82 11.63 27.70 -11.91
CA ASP A 82 12.74 26.74 -11.86
C ASP A 82 12.40 25.50 -11.01
N PHE A 83 11.23 25.47 -10.37
CA PHE A 83 10.75 24.34 -9.58
C PHE A 83 9.23 24.10 -9.73
N ASP A 84 8.86 22.86 -10.06
CA ASP A 84 7.47 22.39 -10.06
C ASP A 84 7.40 21.06 -9.31
N LEU A 85 6.81 21.09 -8.10
CA LEU A 85 6.65 19.90 -7.25
C LEU A 85 5.87 18.78 -7.95
N GLY A 86 4.89 19.13 -8.77
CA GLY A 86 4.08 18.16 -9.51
C GLY A 86 4.95 17.36 -10.47
N ARG A 87 5.74 18.07 -11.30
CA ARG A 87 6.71 17.42 -12.21
C ARG A 87 7.75 16.60 -11.46
N ALA A 88 8.26 17.12 -10.35
CA ALA A 88 9.24 16.41 -9.53
C ALA A 88 8.70 15.07 -9.01
N VAL A 89 7.45 15.03 -8.52
CA VAL A 89 6.82 13.77 -8.07
C VAL A 89 6.48 12.87 -9.25
N ASP A 90 6.03 13.42 -10.39
CA ASP A 90 5.81 12.64 -11.61
C ASP A 90 7.10 11.96 -12.09
N ASP A 91 8.23 12.65 -12.06
CA ASP A 91 9.54 12.09 -12.40
C ASP A 91 9.94 10.93 -11.47
N ILE A 92 9.65 11.05 -10.16
CA ILE A 92 9.84 9.97 -9.19
C ILE A 92 8.93 8.78 -9.53
N ARG A 93 7.64 9.03 -9.79
CA ARG A 93 6.66 8.01 -10.19
C ARG A 93 7.10 7.26 -11.43
N VAL A 94 7.54 7.97 -12.47
CA VAL A 94 8.09 7.38 -13.70
C VAL A 94 9.30 6.51 -13.41
N ALA A 95 10.20 6.94 -12.53
CA ALA A 95 11.40 6.19 -12.19
C ALA A 95 11.11 4.88 -11.43
N ILE A 96 10.03 4.82 -10.65
CA ILE A 96 9.64 3.61 -9.88
C ILE A 96 8.57 2.74 -10.56
N GLU A 97 7.98 3.22 -11.66
CA GLU A 97 6.99 2.48 -12.45
C GLU A 97 7.46 1.10 -12.93
N PRO A 98 8.72 0.89 -13.34
CA PRO A 98 9.19 -0.46 -13.70
C PRO A 98 9.03 -1.50 -12.58
N LYS A 99 8.89 -1.07 -11.33
CA LYS A 99 8.64 -1.91 -10.15
C LYS A 99 7.17 -1.86 -9.69
N GLN A 100 6.29 -1.19 -10.44
CA GLN A 100 4.85 -1.06 -10.19
C GLN A 100 4.48 -0.33 -8.87
N PHE A 101 5.24 0.70 -8.48
CA PHE A 101 4.97 1.50 -7.27
C PHE A 101 4.51 2.94 -7.53
N SER A 102 4.29 3.34 -8.79
CA SER A 102 3.90 4.73 -9.12
C SER A 102 2.53 5.14 -8.57
N GLY A 103 1.63 4.17 -8.36
CA GLY A 103 0.26 4.39 -7.90
C GLY A 103 0.11 4.65 -6.40
N LEU A 104 1.21 4.77 -5.65
CA LEU A 104 1.18 5.26 -4.26
C LEU A 104 0.55 6.66 -4.19
N ASP A 105 -0.13 6.91 -3.06
CA ASP A 105 -0.78 8.20 -2.82
C ASP A 105 0.24 9.34 -2.76
N GLU A 106 -0.18 10.53 -3.21
CA GLU A 106 0.66 11.73 -3.29
C GLU A 106 1.21 12.15 -1.93
N LYS A 107 0.43 11.97 -0.85
CA LYS A 107 0.83 12.25 0.52
C LYS A 107 2.04 11.40 0.95
N VAL A 108 2.16 10.17 0.46
CA VAL A 108 3.33 9.31 0.74
C VAL A 108 4.61 9.92 0.17
N PHE A 109 4.55 10.45 -1.05
CA PHE A 109 5.68 11.15 -1.66
C PHE A 109 5.99 12.46 -0.94
N LEU A 110 4.97 13.22 -0.52
CA LEU A 110 5.18 14.44 0.29
C LEU A 110 5.85 14.14 1.64
N ARG A 111 5.47 13.04 2.31
CA ARG A 111 6.11 12.59 3.55
C ARG A 111 7.59 12.26 3.33
N ALA A 112 7.92 11.54 2.27
CA ALA A 112 9.30 11.22 1.91
C ALA A 112 10.12 12.47 1.53
N LEU A 113 9.52 13.41 0.79
CA LEU A 113 10.15 14.69 0.45
C LEU A 113 10.38 15.57 1.68
N SER A 114 9.40 15.64 2.59
CA SER A 114 9.52 16.41 3.82
C SER A 114 10.64 15.89 4.71
N SER A 115 10.75 14.57 4.91
CA SER A 115 11.87 14.00 5.67
C SER A 115 13.23 14.25 4.98
N ALA A 116 13.30 14.13 3.65
CA ALA A 116 14.51 14.43 2.87
C ALA A 116 14.91 15.91 2.92
N ALA A 117 13.95 16.83 3.04
CA ALA A 117 14.19 18.26 3.24
C ALA A 117 14.69 18.59 4.67
N GLY A 118 14.64 17.63 5.60
CA GLY A 118 15.06 17.78 6.99
C GLY A 118 13.89 18.01 7.96
N GLY A 119 12.65 17.82 7.50
CA GLY A 119 11.45 17.82 8.31
C GLY A 119 11.06 16.44 8.87
N ASN A 120 9.77 16.27 9.13
CA ASN A 120 9.15 15.05 9.64
C ASN A 120 8.16 14.44 8.61
N PHE A 121 7.53 13.30 8.93
CA PHE A 121 6.44 12.72 8.15
C PHE A 121 5.06 13.33 8.46
N THR A 122 5.01 14.36 9.30
CA THR A 122 3.75 15.00 9.71
C THR A 122 3.23 15.96 8.64
N VAL A 123 1.92 16.24 8.67
CA VAL A 123 1.30 17.23 7.78
C VAL A 123 1.88 18.63 8.00
N GLU A 124 2.22 18.97 9.25
CA GLU A 124 2.88 20.23 9.58
C GLU A 124 4.26 20.34 8.92
N SER A 125 5.05 19.27 8.90
CA SER A 125 6.34 19.27 8.18
C SER A 125 6.19 19.26 6.67
N ILE A 126 5.07 18.76 6.14
CA ILE A 126 4.73 18.93 4.72
C ILE A 126 4.46 20.41 4.43
N ASP A 127 3.70 21.12 5.29
CA ASP A 127 3.48 22.57 5.18
C ASP A 127 4.79 23.37 5.17
N ASP A 128 5.78 22.93 5.96
CA ASP A 128 7.09 23.57 6.04
C ASP A 128 7.90 23.52 4.74
N LEU A 129 7.57 22.62 3.79
CA LEU A 129 8.25 22.57 2.49
C LEU A 129 8.18 23.90 1.74
N ARG A 130 7.09 24.67 1.86
CA ARG A 130 6.94 25.98 1.22
C ARG A 130 7.88 27.06 1.77
N LYS A 131 8.52 26.79 2.91
CA LYS A 131 9.48 27.69 3.57
C LYS A 131 10.92 27.45 3.11
N HIS A 132 11.16 26.37 2.36
CA HIS A 132 12.49 26.03 1.85
C HIS A 132 12.80 26.76 0.55
N THR A 133 14.09 26.96 0.28
CA THR A 133 14.55 27.49 -1.00
C THR A 133 14.41 26.44 -2.10
N GLU A 134 14.39 26.91 -3.35
CA GLU A 134 14.31 26.05 -4.53
C GLU A 134 15.47 25.03 -4.56
N GLU A 135 16.70 25.44 -4.23
CA GLU A 135 17.85 24.55 -4.22
C GLU A 135 17.67 23.44 -3.17
N LYS A 136 17.10 23.79 -2.01
CA LYS A 136 16.84 22.81 -0.95
C LYS A 136 15.76 21.82 -1.35
N LEU A 137 14.72 22.29 -2.04
CA LEU A 137 13.65 21.42 -2.57
C LEU A 137 14.19 20.50 -3.67
N GLN A 138 15.00 21.00 -4.61
CA GLN A 138 15.63 20.19 -5.64
C GLN A 138 16.57 19.12 -5.05
N GLN A 139 17.34 19.45 -4.00
CA GLN A 139 18.15 18.47 -3.28
C GLN A 139 17.30 17.39 -2.60
N ALA A 140 16.19 17.78 -1.96
CA ALA A 140 15.26 16.84 -1.35
C ALA A 140 14.64 15.91 -2.40
N VAL A 141 14.20 16.44 -3.54
CA VAL A 141 13.67 15.65 -4.66
C VAL A 141 14.70 14.65 -5.17
N ALA A 142 15.95 15.07 -5.40
CA ALA A 142 17.01 14.18 -5.86
C ALA A 142 17.29 13.05 -4.86
N ALA A 143 17.31 13.37 -3.56
CA ALA A 143 17.50 12.38 -2.50
C ALA A 143 16.31 11.40 -2.43
N THR A 144 15.08 11.90 -2.52
CA THR A 144 13.86 11.08 -2.51
C THR A 144 13.77 10.19 -3.74
N LEU A 145 14.18 10.67 -4.92
CA LEU A 145 14.24 9.87 -6.14
C LEU A 145 15.13 8.64 -5.97
N GLU A 146 16.36 8.85 -5.48
CA GLU A 146 17.33 7.76 -5.32
C GLU A 146 16.95 6.81 -4.19
N SER A 147 16.37 7.31 -3.09
CA SER A 147 15.90 6.44 -2.01
C SER A 147 14.62 5.69 -2.37
N SER A 148 13.72 6.29 -3.17
CA SER A 148 12.52 5.64 -3.70
C SER A 148 12.87 4.43 -4.57
N LYS A 149 13.86 4.57 -5.47
CA LYS A 149 14.35 3.45 -6.29
C LYS A 149 14.84 2.29 -5.42
N ARG A 150 15.64 2.58 -4.39
CA ARG A 150 16.18 1.58 -3.46
C ARG A 150 15.08 0.94 -2.61
N ALA A 151 14.10 1.73 -2.16
CA ALA A 151 12.93 1.22 -1.44
C ALA A 151 12.12 0.27 -2.33
N CYS A 152 11.88 0.62 -3.60
CA CYS A 152 11.21 -0.27 -4.55
C CYS A 152 12.01 -1.54 -4.85
N ASP A 153 13.34 -1.45 -4.99
CA ASP A 153 14.18 -2.63 -5.19
C ASP A 153 14.10 -3.59 -4.00
N PHE A 154 14.14 -3.04 -2.78
CA PHE A 154 13.95 -3.80 -1.55
C PHE A 154 12.56 -4.46 -1.49
N LEU A 155 11.50 -3.68 -1.70
CA LEU A 155 10.13 -4.19 -1.65
C LEU A 155 9.92 -5.31 -2.69
N ALA A 156 10.34 -5.09 -3.93
CA ALA A 156 10.16 -6.06 -5.01
C ALA A 156 11.04 -7.31 -4.86
N THR A 157 12.28 -7.16 -4.40
CA THR A 157 13.28 -8.24 -4.47
C THR A 157 13.48 -8.96 -3.13
N GLU A 158 13.56 -8.21 -2.03
CA GLU A 158 13.86 -8.75 -0.70
C GLU A 158 12.59 -9.19 0.03
N VAL A 159 11.49 -8.47 -0.17
CA VAL A 159 10.20 -8.79 0.44
C VAL A 159 9.29 -9.56 -0.53
N GLY A 160 9.40 -9.30 -1.83
CA GLY A 160 8.55 -9.91 -2.84
C GLY A 160 7.21 -9.20 -3.05
N VAL A 161 7.11 -7.92 -2.70
CA VAL A 161 5.95 -7.06 -2.98
C VAL A 161 5.96 -6.69 -4.47
N PRO A 162 5.04 -7.20 -5.31
CA PRO A 162 5.14 -7.02 -6.75
C PRO A 162 4.66 -5.65 -7.24
N ARG A 163 3.88 -4.93 -6.42
CA ARG A 163 3.26 -3.64 -6.73
C ARG A 163 2.74 -2.94 -5.48
N TYR A 164 2.39 -1.67 -5.60
CA TYR A 164 1.94 -0.86 -4.46
C TYR A 164 0.69 -1.40 -3.76
N GLU A 165 -0.29 -1.98 -4.46
CA GLU A 165 -1.53 -2.50 -3.84
C GLU A 165 -1.27 -3.69 -2.91
N ALA A 166 -0.17 -4.42 -3.13
CA ALA A 166 0.24 -5.54 -2.29
C ALA A 166 1.03 -5.08 -1.04
N LEU A 167 1.43 -3.80 -0.97
CA LEU A 167 2.12 -3.25 0.19
C LEU A 167 1.16 -3.18 1.38
N PRO A 168 1.49 -3.76 2.55
CA PRO A 168 0.60 -3.76 3.72
C PRO A 168 0.13 -2.36 4.10
N TYR A 169 1.07 -1.42 4.15
CA TYR A 169 0.79 -0.01 4.42
C TYR A 169 1.56 0.92 3.49
N ALA A 170 0.88 1.86 2.84
CA ALA A 170 1.50 2.82 1.94
C ALA A 170 2.62 3.63 2.61
N ASN A 171 2.46 3.97 3.90
CA ASN A 171 3.45 4.72 4.68
C ASN A 171 4.73 3.94 4.99
N GLN A 172 4.75 2.60 4.84
CA GLN A 172 6.02 1.85 4.88
C GLN A 172 6.97 2.35 3.79
N PHE A 173 6.46 2.76 2.62
CA PHE A 173 7.27 3.30 1.54
C PHE A 173 7.95 4.62 1.94
N ALA A 174 7.21 5.56 2.55
CA ALA A 174 7.78 6.84 3.00
C ALA A 174 8.92 6.63 4.02
N VAL A 175 8.73 5.70 4.96
CA VAL A 175 9.75 5.39 5.96
C VAL A 175 10.95 4.66 5.34
N LEU A 176 10.73 3.74 4.39
CA LEU A 176 11.80 3.09 3.64
C LEU A 176 12.64 4.10 2.83
N CYS A 177 12.00 5.13 2.26
CA CYS A 177 12.72 6.21 1.59
C CYS A 177 13.67 6.92 2.56
N GLU A 178 13.26 7.18 3.80
CA GLU A 178 14.16 7.78 4.81
C GLU A 178 15.28 6.82 5.24
N ILE A 179 14.97 5.53 5.44
CA ILE A 179 15.96 4.48 5.74
C ILE A 179 17.04 4.45 4.65
N TYR A 180 16.65 4.34 3.38
CA TYR A 180 17.60 4.27 2.26
C TYR A 180 18.26 5.62 1.93
N ARG A 181 17.69 6.75 2.34
CA ARG A 181 18.36 8.04 2.25
C ARG A 181 19.54 8.12 3.22
N ARG A 182 19.40 7.56 4.43
CA ARG A 182 20.45 7.56 5.46
C ARG A 182 21.45 6.40 5.32
N ALA A 183 20.97 5.24 4.91
CA ALA A 183 21.76 4.04 4.67
C ALA A 183 21.57 3.57 3.22
N PRO A 184 22.16 4.28 2.22
CA PRO A 184 21.93 3.97 0.81
C PRO A 184 22.45 2.59 0.39
N ALA A 185 23.54 2.11 1.01
CA ALA A 185 24.13 0.81 0.74
C ALA A 185 24.21 0.02 2.06
N PRO A 186 23.09 -0.55 2.53
CA PRO A 186 23.09 -1.29 3.78
C PRO A 186 23.97 -2.54 3.65
N ASP A 187 24.73 -2.85 4.70
CA ASP A 187 25.41 -4.14 4.80
C ASP A 187 24.43 -5.29 5.09
N GLY A 188 24.92 -6.52 5.21
CA GLY A 188 24.08 -7.69 5.47
C GLY A 188 23.29 -7.63 6.78
N ALA A 189 23.85 -7.02 7.83
CA ALA A 189 23.19 -6.89 9.13
C ALA A 189 22.11 -5.79 9.06
N GLN A 190 22.42 -4.66 8.44
CA GLN A 190 21.48 -3.58 8.20
C GLN A 190 20.31 -4.06 7.32
N LEU A 191 20.58 -4.73 6.20
CA LEU A 191 19.54 -5.26 5.33
C LEU A 191 18.63 -6.27 6.05
N ALA A 192 19.21 -7.13 6.89
CA ALA A 192 18.44 -8.05 7.72
C ALA A 192 17.53 -7.31 8.73
N GLU A 193 17.98 -6.18 9.28
CA GLU A 193 17.15 -5.36 10.15
C GLU A 193 16.05 -4.62 9.40
N ILE A 194 16.31 -4.10 8.19
CA ILE A 194 15.26 -3.48 7.35
C ILE A 194 14.17 -4.51 7.02
N ARG A 195 14.54 -5.76 6.72
CA ARG A 195 13.57 -6.86 6.54
C ARG A 195 12.73 -7.09 7.80
N LYS A 196 13.37 -7.18 8.98
CA LYS A 196 12.64 -7.37 10.24
C LYS A 196 11.72 -6.19 10.54
N TRP A 197 12.17 -4.96 10.31
CA TRP A 197 11.37 -3.75 10.48
C TRP A 197 10.10 -3.79 9.62
N PHE A 198 10.20 -4.20 8.36
CA PHE A 198 9.05 -4.35 7.47
C PHE A 198 8.03 -5.33 8.07
N TRP A 199 8.47 -6.53 8.44
CA TRP A 199 7.56 -7.56 8.98
C TRP A 199 6.98 -7.21 10.34
N ARG A 200 7.78 -6.61 11.24
CA ARG A 200 7.30 -6.18 12.56
C ARG A 200 6.25 -5.08 12.44
N THR A 201 6.47 -4.08 11.57
CA THR A 201 5.48 -3.00 11.37
C THR A 201 4.19 -3.52 10.74
N THR A 202 4.26 -4.50 9.83
CA THR A 202 3.09 -5.17 9.28
C THR A 202 2.34 -5.98 10.34
N LEU A 203 3.02 -6.88 11.06
CA LEU A 203 2.40 -7.78 12.04
C LEU A 203 1.78 -7.05 13.23
N ALA A 204 2.39 -5.94 13.65
CA ALA A 204 1.90 -5.11 14.74
C ALA A 204 0.72 -4.19 14.34
N GLY A 205 0.37 -4.15 13.06
CA GLY A 205 -0.55 -3.15 12.51
C GLY A 205 -0.10 -1.71 12.77
N TYR A 206 1.22 -1.48 12.74
CA TYR A 206 1.83 -0.27 13.29
C TYR A 206 1.33 1.01 12.62
N PHE A 207 1.11 0.94 11.30
CA PHE A 207 0.77 2.10 10.50
C PHE A 207 -0.72 2.45 10.48
N GLY A 208 -1.61 1.55 10.94
CA GLY A 208 -3.03 1.86 11.06
C GLY A 208 -3.29 3.05 11.99
N GLY A 209 -2.55 3.12 13.11
CA GLY A 209 -2.65 4.20 14.09
C GLY A 209 -1.51 5.24 14.05
N TRP A 210 -0.81 5.39 12.91
CA TRP A 210 0.45 6.15 12.82
C TRP A 210 0.28 7.66 13.11
N ASN A 211 0.55 8.06 14.36
CA ASN A 211 0.39 9.43 14.83
C ASN A 211 1.69 10.25 14.78
N THR A 212 1.56 11.57 14.96
CA THR A 212 2.69 12.53 14.93
C THR A 212 3.81 12.18 15.91
N GLY A 213 3.47 11.62 17.08
CA GLY A 213 4.46 11.15 18.06
C GLY A 213 5.24 9.93 17.58
N GLN A 214 4.59 8.99 16.89
CA GLN A 214 5.26 7.84 16.26
C GLN A 214 6.16 8.30 15.11
N MET A 215 5.68 9.18 14.23
CA MET A 215 6.46 9.73 13.12
C MET A 215 7.79 10.35 13.58
N ALA A 216 7.77 11.14 14.66
CA ALA A 216 8.99 11.73 15.25
C ALA A 216 9.93 10.69 15.87
N ARG A 217 9.38 9.67 16.55
CA ARG A 217 10.18 8.57 17.10
C ARG A 217 10.83 7.75 16.00
N ASP A 218 10.09 7.45 14.93
CA ASP A 218 10.60 6.67 13.79
C ASP A 218 11.81 7.37 13.16
N LEU A 219 11.73 8.69 12.94
CA LEU A 219 12.88 9.45 12.41
C LEU A 219 14.11 9.38 13.31
N THR A 220 13.90 9.44 14.62
CA THR A 220 14.99 9.35 15.60
C THR A 220 15.58 7.94 15.59
N ALA A 221 14.74 6.91 15.63
CA ALA A 221 15.16 5.51 15.57
C ALA A 221 15.93 5.18 14.29
N ILE A 222 15.50 5.69 13.13
CA ILE A 222 16.18 5.50 11.84
C ILE A 222 17.51 6.25 11.83
N ALA A 223 17.57 7.46 12.40
CA ALA A 223 18.81 8.22 12.52
C ALA A 223 19.85 7.50 13.39
N ASP A 224 19.42 7.03 14.56
CA ASP A 224 20.27 6.35 15.53
C ASP A 224 20.75 4.99 15.01
N TRP A 225 19.89 4.25 14.32
CA TRP A 225 20.26 3.01 13.64
C TRP A 225 21.23 3.25 12.48
N ALA A 226 20.95 4.21 11.59
CA ALA A 226 21.79 4.47 10.43
C ALA A 226 23.18 5.01 10.80
N SER A 227 23.30 5.70 11.94
CA SER A 227 24.58 6.17 12.49
C SER A 227 25.33 5.12 13.32
N GLY A 228 24.74 3.94 13.53
CA GLY A 228 25.35 2.85 14.29
C GLY A 228 25.27 3.00 15.81
N HIS A 229 24.53 3.99 16.33
CA HIS A 229 24.26 4.09 17.77
C HIS A 229 23.38 2.93 18.25
N HIS A 230 22.46 2.45 17.41
CA HIS A 230 21.60 1.31 17.68
C HIS A 230 21.71 0.24 16.60
N ALA A 231 21.73 -1.03 17.01
CA ALA A 231 21.79 -2.15 16.07
C ALA A 231 20.42 -2.47 15.41
N LYS A 232 19.33 -1.93 15.96
CA LYS A 232 17.95 -2.20 15.54
C LYS A 232 17.21 -0.89 15.27
N ILE A 233 16.25 -0.93 14.35
CA ILE A 233 15.28 0.16 14.17
C ILE A 233 14.18 -0.09 15.21
N ASP A 234 14.21 0.68 16.29
CA ASP A 234 13.22 0.54 17.37
C ASP A 234 11.86 1.05 16.90
N ILE A 235 10.89 0.14 16.87
CA ILE A 235 9.48 0.47 16.74
C ILE A 235 8.85 0.17 18.10
N SER A 236 8.43 1.21 18.82
CA SER A 236 7.87 1.08 20.18
C SER A 236 6.46 0.47 20.15
N THR A 237 6.35 -0.77 19.68
CA THR A 237 5.10 -1.53 19.58
C THR A 237 5.35 -3.01 19.86
N THR A 238 4.32 -3.65 20.39
CA THR A 238 4.22 -5.09 20.52
C THR A 238 3.51 -5.70 19.31
N THR A 239 3.91 -6.90 18.92
CA THR A 239 3.32 -7.65 17.81
C THR A 239 1.99 -8.31 18.21
N SER A 240 1.12 -8.55 17.25
CA SER A 240 -0.12 -9.32 17.45
C SER A 240 0.17 -10.79 17.73
N ASN A 241 -0.72 -11.47 18.47
CA ASN A 241 -0.67 -12.92 18.66
C ASN A 241 -1.40 -13.69 17.55
N GLU A 242 -1.40 -15.03 17.64
CA GLU A 242 -1.94 -15.92 16.62
C GLU A 242 -3.46 -15.80 16.42
N LYS A 243 -4.21 -15.15 17.34
CA LYS A 243 -5.64 -14.87 17.13
C LYS A 243 -5.89 -13.96 15.92
N LEU A 244 -4.92 -13.13 15.53
CA LEU A 244 -5.01 -12.24 14.36
C LEU A 244 -5.56 -12.97 13.13
N TRP A 245 -5.00 -14.15 12.84
CA TRP A 245 -5.28 -14.92 11.63
C TRP A 245 -6.69 -15.52 11.60
N ARG A 246 -7.33 -15.70 12.76
CA ARG A 246 -8.69 -16.26 12.89
C ARG A 246 -9.76 -15.24 13.26
N VAL A 247 -9.40 -13.96 13.35
CA VAL A 247 -10.33 -12.85 13.60
C VAL A 247 -10.40 -11.88 12.41
N LYS A 248 -9.26 -11.59 11.76
CA LYS A 248 -9.24 -10.69 10.59
C LYS A 248 -9.77 -11.38 9.35
N LEU A 249 -10.49 -10.58 8.54
CA LEU A 249 -11.05 -11.01 7.27
C LEU A 249 -10.07 -10.73 6.14
N PHE A 250 -9.98 -11.64 5.19
CA PHE A 250 -9.17 -11.49 4.00
C PHE A 250 -9.82 -10.47 3.05
N ARG A 251 -9.24 -9.28 2.98
CA ARG A 251 -9.69 -8.14 2.17
C ARG A 251 -8.48 -7.45 1.55
N SER A 252 -8.67 -6.81 0.40
CA SER A 252 -7.59 -6.14 -0.33
C SER A 252 -6.92 -5.01 0.45
N ASN A 253 -7.62 -4.36 1.38
CA ASN A 253 -7.08 -3.30 2.23
C ASN A 253 -6.62 -3.79 3.63
N SER A 254 -6.68 -5.10 3.91
CA SER A 254 -6.23 -5.67 5.19
C SER A 254 -4.72 -5.94 5.16
N ALA A 255 -3.98 -5.38 6.12
CA ALA A 255 -2.55 -5.65 6.26
C ALA A 255 -2.28 -7.12 6.62
N ALA A 256 -3.12 -7.77 7.42
CA ALA A 256 -3.04 -9.20 7.73
C ALA A 256 -3.26 -10.07 6.48
N ALA A 257 -4.21 -9.70 5.61
CA ALA A 257 -4.45 -10.37 4.34
C ALA A 257 -3.24 -10.23 3.40
N LYS A 258 -2.74 -9.01 3.21
CA LYS A 258 -1.53 -8.73 2.43
C LYS A 258 -0.30 -9.44 3.03
N MET A 259 -0.19 -9.51 4.36
CA MET A 259 0.89 -10.21 5.04
C MET A 259 0.88 -11.71 4.73
N VAL A 260 -0.26 -12.40 4.87
CA VAL A 260 -0.35 -13.82 4.50
C VAL A 260 -0.04 -14.03 3.03
N ALA A 261 -0.56 -13.17 2.15
CA ALA A 261 -0.28 -13.25 0.73
C ALA A 261 1.22 -13.14 0.42
N LEU A 262 1.94 -12.22 1.07
CA LEU A 262 3.39 -12.07 0.94
C LEU A 262 4.14 -13.26 1.56
N MET A 263 3.75 -13.75 2.75
CA MET A 263 4.37 -14.93 3.36
C MET A 263 4.24 -16.16 2.46
N LEU A 264 3.06 -16.40 1.89
CA LEU A 264 2.83 -17.49 0.94
C LEU A 264 3.66 -17.32 -0.34
N SER A 265 3.94 -16.09 -0.78
CA SER A 265 4.81 -15.87 -1.93
C SER A 265 6.26 -16.28 -1.70
N GLN A 266 6.70 -16.28 -0.44
CA GLN A 266 8.07 -16.63 -0.07
C GLN A 266 8.29 -18.14 0.12
N THR A 267 7.23 -18.95 0.10
CA THR A 267 7.29 -20.40 0.39
C THR A 267 7.22 -21.31 -0.84
N ASP A 268 7.37 -20.77 -2.06
CA ASP A 268 7.22 -21.50 -3.35
C ASP A 268 5.91 -22.32 -3.37
N PRO A 269 4.74 -21.66 -3.27
CA PRO A 269 3.48 -22.31 -2.98
C PRO A 269 3.07 -23.24 -4.13
N ARG A 270 2.56 -24.42 -3.75
CA ARG A 270 2.07 -25.42 -4.70
C ARG A 270 0.57 -25.61 -4.55
N ASP A 271 -0.09 -25.78 -5.68
CA ASP A 271 -1.49 -26.13 -5.75
C ASP A 271 -1.72 -27.46 -5.01
N ILE A 272 -2.67 -27.44 -4.06
CA ILE A 272 -2.91 -28.55 -3.15
C ILE A 272 -3.40 -29.80 -3.92
N LEU A 273 -4.15 -29.61 -5.01
CA LEU A 273 -4.76 -30.72 -5.76
C LEU A 273 -3.77 -31.42 -6.68
N ASN A 274 -2.95 -30.66 -7.41
CA ASN A 274 -2.12 -31.22 -8.48
C ASN A 274 -0.60 -30.96 -8.34
N GLY A 275 -0.19 -30.21 -7.31
CA GLY A 275 1.22 -29.90 -7.04
C GLY A 275 1.84 -28.87 -7.99
N GLN A 276 1.07 -28.26 -8.88
CA GLN A 276 1.54 -27.21 -9.79
C GLN A 276 2.07 -26.01 -8.97
N ARG A 277 3.22 -25.48 -9.35
CA ARG A 277 3.73 -24.22 -8.77
C ARG A 277 2.79 -23.07 -9.10
N ILE A 278 2.47 -22.27 -8.09
CA ILE A 278 1.66 -21.07 -8.23
C ILE A 278 2.60 -19.88 -8.29
N ASP A 279 2.45 -19.04 -9.32
CA ASP A 279 3.20 -17.79 -9.47
C ASP A 279 2.55 -16.70 -8.59
N PRO A 280 3.15 -16.34 -7.44
CA PRO A 280 2.51 -15.44 -6.49
C PRO A 280 2.41 -14.01 -7.01
N GLY A 281 3.30 -13.60 -7.92
CA GLY A 281 3.32 -12.24 -8.47
C GLY A 281 2.07 -11.93 -9.28
N LYS A 282 1.46 -12.94 -9.90
CA LYS A 282 0.15 -12.82 -10.57
C LYS A 282 -1.01 -12.78 -9.57
N SER A 283 -0.93 -13.51 -8.46
CA SER A 283 -1.98 -13.59 -7.43
C SER A 283 -2.07 -12.32 -6.59
N LEU A 284 -0.93 -11.73 -6.24
CA LEU A 284 -0.81 -10.48 -5.48
C LEU A 284 -1.26 -9.22 -6.24
N ALA A 285 -1.71 -9.38 -7.48
CA ALA A 285 -2.25 -8.31 -8.29
C ALA A 285 -3.60 -7.76 -7.81
N TRP A 286 -4.26 -8.41 -6.84
CA TRP A 286 -5.61 -8.18 -6.28
C TRP A 286 -6.76 -8.08 -7.30
N ALA A 287 -6.57 -7.44 -8.46
CA ALA A 287 -7.41 -7.55 -9.64
C ALA A 287 -7.50 -8.97 -10.22
N ASN A 288 -6.60 -9.87 -9.81
CA ASN A 288 -6.64 -11.31 -10.09
C ASN A 288 -6.81 -12.12 -8.78
N ASP A 289 -7.85 -11.86 -8.00
CA ASP A 289 -8.34 -12.68 -6.86
C ASP A 289 -8.61 -14.18 -7.20
N LYS A 290 -8.27 -14.62 -8.40
CA LYS A 290 -8.50 -15.94 -8.99
C LYS A 290 -7.67 -17.07 -8.40
N GLU A 291 -6.76 -16.76 -7.48
CA GLU A 291 -5.86 -17.74 -6.89
C GLU A 291 -5.98 -17.79 -5.35
N PHE A 292 -6.59 -16.79 -4.70
CA PHE A 292 -6.88 -16.84 -3.27
C PHE A 292 -8.25 -17.47 -3.04
N HIS A 293 -8.27 -18.64 -2.42
CA HIS A 293 -9.47 -19.46 -2.28
C HIS A 293 -9.63 -20.02 -0.88
N HIS A 294 -10.88 -20.31 -0.52
CA HIS A 294 -11.21 -20.89 0.78
C HIS A 294 -10.78 -22.34 0.84
N PHE A 295 -9.99 -22.69 1.86
CA PHE A 295 -9.60 -24.07 2.14
C PHE A 295 -10.81 -24.91 2.55
N PHE A 296 -11.64 -24.38 3.46
CA PHE A 296 -13.02 -24.82 3.68
C PHE A 296 -13.94 -24.01 2.78
N PRO A 297 -14.54 -24.58 1.72
CA PRO A 297 -15.34 -23.82 0.77
C PRO A 297 -16.50 -23.07 1.44
N GLN A 298 -16.75 -21.83 1.02
CA GLN A 298 -17.82 -21.01 1.56
C GLN A 298 -19.19 -21.69 1.52
N ALA A 299 -19.53 -22.35 0.40
CA ALA A 299 -20.80 -23.05 0.24
C ALA A 299 -20.91 -24.28 1.15
N TYR A 300 -19.80 -24.98 1.41
CA TYR A 300 -19.74 -26.06 2.39
C TYR A 300 -20.02 -25.53 3.80
N LEU A 301 -19.29 -24.49 4.22
CA LEU A 301 -19.44 -23.89 5.55
C LEU A 301 -20.85 -23.35 5.79
N ALA A 302 -21.44 -22.67 4.81
CA ALA A 302 -22.81 -22.14 4.91
C ALA A 302 -23.86 -23.23 5.15
N ARG A 303 -23.63 -24.44 4.64
CA ARG A 303 -24.53 -25.59 4.76
C ARG A 303 -24.32 -26.36 6.06
N GLU A 304 -23.08 -26.66 6.41
CA GLU A 304 -22.75 -27.58 7.51
C GLU A 304 -22.47 -26.86 8.85
N ILE A 305 -22.02 -25.60 8.81
CA ILE A 305 -21.65 -24.82 10.01
C ILE A 305 -22.27 -23.41 9.92
N PRO A 306 -23.60 -23.28 10.15
CA PRO A 306 -24.27 -21.99 10.11
C PRO A 306 -23.61 -20.95 11.03
N GLY A 307 -23.26 -19.79 10.49
CA GLY A 307 -22.58 -18.72 11.22
C GLY A 307 -21.06 -18.74 11.15
N ALA A 308 -20.44 -19.78 10.56
CA ALA A 308 -19.00 -19.79 10.30
C ALA A 308 -18.59 -18.62 9.39
N GLN A 309 -17.42 -18.05 9.65
CA GLN A 309 -16.84 -16.96 8.86
C GLN A 309 -15.88 -17.53 7.81
N PRO A 310 -16.28 -17.71 6.54
CA PRO A 310 -15.44 -18.35 5.53
C PRO A 310 -14.25 -17.47 5.13
N ASN A 311 -14.39 -16.14 5.20
CA ASN A 311 -13.40 -15.18 4.72
C ASN A 311 -12.30 -14.86 5.75
N LEU A 312 -12.14 -15.66 6.80
CA LEU A 312 -11.03 -15.47 7.74
C LEU A 312 -9.70 -15.72 7.04
N VAL A 313 -8.68 -14.93 7.39
CA VAL A 313 -7.34 -15.03 6.79
C VAL A 313 -6.78 -16.46 6.90
N ALA A 314 -6.95 -17.13 8.04
CA ALA A 314 -6.53 -18.51 8.25
C ALA A 314 -7.30 -19.54 7.38
N ASN A 315 -8.41 -19.19 6.74
CA ASN A 315 -9.11 -20.07 5.80
C ASN A 315 -8.70 -19.84 4.34
N ILE A 316 -7.84 -18.86 4.03
CA ILE A 316 -7.46 -18.56 2.64
C ILE A 316 -6.14 -19.23 2.27
N VAL A 317 -6.12 -19.94 1.14
CA VAL A 317 -4.95 -20.60 0.54
C VAL A 317 -4.79 -20.17 -0.91
N LEU A 318 -3.60 -20.43 -1.46
CA LEU A 318 -3.38 -20.35 -2.90
C LEU A 318 -3.84 -21.65 -3.58
N LEU A 319 -4.73 -21.53 -4.55
CA LEU A 319 -5.17 -22.61 -5.42
C LEU A 319 -5.30 -22.09 -6.84
N THR A 320 -5.00 -22.92 -7.84
CA THR A 320 -5.34 -22.59 -9.22
C THR A 320 -6.84 -22.50 -9.39
N SER A 321 -7.30 -21.62 -10.29
CA SER A 321 -8.71 -21.55 -10.66
C SER A 321 -9.30 -22.92 -11.07
N VAL A 322 -8.50 -23.77 -11.73
CA VAL A 322 -8.92 -25.13 -12.12
C VAL A 322 -9.16 -26.01 -10.89
N SER A 323 -8.24 -25.98 -9.93
CA SER A 323 -8.37 -26.73 -8.68
C SER A 323 -9.54 -26.23 -7.84
N ASN A 324 -9.74 -24.91 -7.73
CA ASN A 324 -10.89 -24.34 -7.05
C ASN A 324 -12.23 -24.80 -7.68
N ILE A 325 -12.31 -24.81 -9.02
CA ILE A 325 -13.48 -25.33 -9.75
C ILE A 325 -13.66 -26.84 -9.55
N ALA A 326 -12.58 -27.60 -9.33
CA ALA A 326 -12.67 -29.03 -9.04
C ALA A 326 -13.15 -29.31 -7.61
N ILE A 327 -12.72 -28.51 -6.62
CA ILE A 327 -13.16 -28.62 -5.22
C ILE A 327 -14.65 -28.25 -5.09
N LYS A 328 -15.08 -27.15 -5.71
CA LYS A 328 -16.45 -26.60 -5.58
C LYS A 328 -16.87 -26.41 -4.12
N ASP A 329 -17.91 -27.10 -3.69
CA ASP A 329 -18.49 -27.08 -2.35
C ASP A 329 -18.23 -28.41 -1.59
N SER A 330 -17.20 -29.16 -2.02
CA SER A 330 -16.78 -30.40 -1.34
C SER A 330 -16.20 -30.11 0.04
N SER A 331 -16.42 -31.01 0.98
CA SER A 331 -15.77 -30.90 2.29
C SER A 331 -14.25 -31.10 2.17
N PRO A 332 -13.43 -30.47 3.02
CA PRO A 332 -11.99 -30.74 3.12
C PRO A 332 -11.68 -32.22 3.27
N LYS A 333 -12.39 -32.94 4.14
CA LYS A 333 -12.24 -34.38 4.26
C LYS A 333 -12.36 -35.10 2.91
N ASP A 334 -13.37 -34.77 2.11
CA ASP A 334 -13.64 -35.50 0.86
C ASP A 334 -12.58 -35.25 -0.20
N TYR A 335 -12.21 -33.98 -0.44
CA TYR A 335 -11.23 -33.68 -1.48
C TYR A 335 -9.81 -34.06 -1.04
N LEU A 336 -9.45 -33.86 0.24
CA LEU A 336 -8.13 -34.27 0.76
C LEU A 336 -7.98 -35.79 0.78
N SER A 337 -9.02 -36.55 1.15
CA SER A 337 -8.97 -38.02 1.14
C SER A 337 -8.75 -38.58 -0.27
N LYS A 338 -9.33 -37.94 -1.30
CA LYS A 338 -9.09 -38.32 -2.70
C LYS A 338 -7.64 -38.08 -3.12
N ILE A 339 -7.05 -36.95 -2.70
CA ILE A 339 -5.64 -36.65 -2.98
C ILE A 339 -4.75 -37.67 -2.26
N ILE A 340 -5.01 -37.97 -0.98
CA ILE A 340 -4.27 -39.00 -0.22
C ILE A 340 -4.33 -40.36 -0.91
N ALA A 341 -5.50 -40.75 -1.42
CA ALA A 341 -5.67 -42.02 -2.12
C ALA A 341 -4.93 -42.09 -3.47
N THR A 342 -4.70 -40.94 -4.12
CA THR A 342 -4.09 -40.86 -5.46
C THR A 342 -2.58 -40.65 -5.38
N ASP A 343 -2.16 -39.70 -4.54
CA ASP A 343 -0.80 -39.16 -4.50
C ASP A 343 -0.05 -39.55 -3.21
N GLY A 344 -0.77 -39.98 -2.18
CA GLY A 344 -0.22 -40.29 -0.85
C GLY A 344 -0.28 -39.10 0.12
N ARG A 345 -0.26 -39.40 1.42
CA ARG A 345 -0.34 -38.39 2.49
C ARG A 345 0.91 -37.50 2.57
N GLU A 346 2.09 -38.08 2.39
CA GLU A 346 3.36 -37.33 2.47
C GLU A 346 3.46 -36.25 1.39
N GLU A 347 3.06 -36.58 0.16
CA GLU A 347 3.03 -35.63 -0.94
C GLU A 347 2.01 -34.50 -0.70
N LEU A 348 0.81 -34.83 -0.21
CA LEU A 348 -0.17 -33.82 0.19
C LEU A 348 0.39 -32.91 1.29
N LEU A 349 1.04 -33.48 2.32
CA LEU A 349 1.61 -32.70 3.41
C LEU A 349 2.69 -31.75 2.89
N SER A 350 3.57 -32.19 1.98
CA SER A 350 4.57 -31.32 1.36
C SER A 350 3.95 -30.12 0.61
N ARG A 351 2.84 -30.34 -0.12
CA ARG A 351 2.09 -29.25 -0.77
C ARG A 351 1.48 -28.30 0.25
N LEU A 352 0.88 -28.84 1.31
CA LEU A 352 0.25 -28.06 2.38
C LEU A 352 1.26 -27.21 3.16
N GLU A 353 2.44 -27.74 3.45
CA GLU A 353 3.54 -27.00 4.09
C GLU A 353 3.97 -25.79 3.25
N SER A 354 4.01 -25.93 1.92
CA SER A 354 4.27 -24.79 1.01
C SER A 354 3.19 -23.70 1.04
N CYS A 355 2.01 -24.02 1.58
CA CYS A 355 0.89 -23.11 1.80
C CYS A 355 0.70 -22.72 3.28
N LEU A 356 1.71 -22.99 4.12
CA LEU A 356 1.68 -22.73 5.57
C LEU A 356 0.48 -23.42 6.26
N VAL A 357 0.18 -24.66 5.85
CA VAL A 357 -0.79 -25.55 6.49
C VAL A 357 -0.02 -26.71 7.12
N SER A 358 -0.04 -26.82 8.45
CA SER A 358 0.67 -27.87 9.18
C SER A 358 -0.04 -29.23 9.11
N GLU A 359 0.66 -30.29 9.52
CA GLU A 359 0.06 -31.63 9.67
C GLU A 359 -1.11 -31.62 10.67
N GLU A 360 -1.02 -30.86 11.76
CA GLU A 360 -2.11 -30.71 12.72
C GLU A 360 -3.36 -30.09 12.07
N ALA A 361 -3.16 -29.09 11.21
CA ALA A 361 -4.24 -28.49 10.43
C ALA A 361 -4.83 -29.48 9.42
N LEU A 362 -3.99 -30.28 8.74
CA LEU A 362 -4.45 -31.37 7.86
C LEU A 362 -5.34 -32.37 8.62
N ASP A 363 -4.95 -32.78 9.82
CA ASP A 363 -5.74 -33.75 10.60
C ASP A 363 -7.09 -33.19 11.07
N ALA A 364 -7.12 -31.90 11.43
CA ALA A 364 -8.37 -31.19 11.70
C ALA A 364 -9.26 -31.13 10.46
N ALA A 365 -8.68 -30.81 9.29
CA ALA A 365 -9.40 -30.76 8.02
C ALA A 365 -9.96 -32.12 7.58
N LEU A 366 -9.21 -33.22 7.77
CA LEU A 366 -9.69 -34.58 7.49
C LEU A 366 -10.83 -35.02 8.42
N SER A 367 -11.01 -34.32 9.53
CA SER A 367 -12.14 -34.49 10.45
C SER A 367 -13.25 -33.46 10.22
N ASN A 368 -13.12 -32.61 9.19
CA ASN A 368 -14.00 -31.46 8.92
C ASN A 368 -14.16 -30.49 10.11
N ASP A 369 -13.19 -30.45 11.01
CA ASP A 369 -13.20 -29.59 12.20
C ASP A 369 -12.63 -28.21 11.84
N TYR A 370 -13.54 -27.28 11.51
CA TYR A 370 -13.18 -25.95 11.04
C TYR A 370 -12.44 -25.13 12.09
N GLU A 371 -12.91 -25.12 13.34
CA GLU A 371 -12.31 -24.33 14.42
C GLU A 371 -10.92 -24.85 14.80
N ARG A 372 -10.75 -26.18 14.85
CA ARG A 372 -9.44 -26.78 15.09
C ARG A 372 -8.48 -26.51 13.93
N PHE A 373 -8.97 -26.54 12.69
CA PHE A 373 -8.17 -26.18 11.51
C PHE A 373 -7.68 -24.73 11.60
N LEU A 374 -8.59 -23.77 11.85
CA LEU A 374 -8.26 -22.36 12.00
C LEU A 374 -7.21 -22.16 13.10
N THR A 375 -7.37 -22.82 14.25
CA THR A 375 -6.44 -22.72 15.38
C THR A 375 -5.04 -23.22 15.00
N ALA A 376 -4.94 -24.45 14.46
CA ALA A 376 -3.66 -25.05 14.09
C ALA A 376 -2.94 -24.27 12.98
N ARG A 377 -3.69 -23.80 11.98
CA ARG A 377 -3.12 -22.99 10.90
C ARG A 377 -2.71 -21.60 11.37
N SER A 378 -3.49 -20.96 12.23
CA SER A 378 -3.15 -19.65 12.81
C SER A 378 -1.81 -19.70 13.55
N LYS A 379 -1.56 -20.77 14.31
CA LYS A 379 -0.26 -20.99 14.96
C LYS A 379 0.87 -21.09 13.93
N THR A 380 0.65 -21.87 12.86
CA THR A 380 1.64 -22.04 11.79
C THR A 380 1.99 -20.72 11.08
N LEU A 381 0.96 -19.90 10.79
CA LEU A 381 1.13 -18.56 10.22
C LEU A 381 1.88 -17.63 11.18
N GLN A 382 1.53 -17.64 12.47
CA GLN A 382 2.18 -16.84 13.49
C GLN A 382 3.67 -17.21 13.64
N ASP A 383 3.99 -18.50 13.70
CA ASP A 383 5.37 -18.98 13.85
C ASP A 383 6.22 -18.61 12.63
N HIS A 384 5.62 -18.58 11.43
CA HIS A 384 6.29 -18.07 10.24
C HIS A 384 6.49 -16.54 10.31
N ALA A 385 5.47 -15.79 10.70
CA ALA A 385 5.53 -14.35 10.87
C ALA A 385 6.60 -13.90 11.88
N LEU A 386 6.66 -14.54 13.06
CA LEU A 386 7.65 -14.21 14.10
C LEU A 386 9.08 -14.47 13.63
N ARG A 387 9.32 -15.55 12.87
CA ARG A 387 10.63 -15.80 12.25
C ARG A 387 11.05 -14.68 11.32
N LEU A 388 10.13 -14.15 10.52
CA LEU A 388 10.38 -13.00 9.63
C LEU A 388 10.65 -11.70 10.41
N CYS A 389 9.99 -11.51 11.56
CA CYS A 389 10.26 -10.43 12.51
C CYS A 389 11.60 -10.58 13.26
N GLY A 390 12.24 -11.76 13.18
CA GLY A 390 13.43 -12.09 13.96
C GLY A 390 13.16 -12.29 15.45
N GLU A 391 11.96 -12.76 15.78
CA GLU A 391 11.48 -13.07 17.13
C GLU A 391 11.30 -14.59 17.28
N ILE A 392 11.61 -15.13 18.46
CA ILE A 392 11.61 -16.59 18.71
C ILE A 392 10.37 -17.01 19.53
N GLU A 393 9.78 -16.10 20.33
CA GLU A 393 8.56 -16.33 21.11
C GLU A 393 7.73 -15.05 21.17
N SER A 394 6.41 -15.18 21.28
CA SER A 394 5.48 -14.07 21.51
C SER A 394 5.73 -13.44 22.88
N GLY A 395 6.25 -12.21 22.91
CA GLY A 395 6.31 -11.37 24.11
C GLY A 395 4.92 -10.89 24.54
N GLU A 396 4.84 -9.76 25.26
CA GLU A 396 3.54 -9.09 25.46
C GLU A 396 2.92 -8.80 24.08
N THR A 397 1.72 -9.31 23.83
CA THR A 397 1.01 -9.14 22.54
C THR A 397 -0.21 -8.26 22.71
N LYS A 398 -0.53 -7.44 21.71
CA LYS A 398 -1.81 -6.71 21.68
C LYS A 398 -2.98 -7.65 21.40
N ASP A 399 -4.16 -7.27 21.86
CA ASP A 399 -5.40 -7.91 21.43
C ASP A 399 -5.59 -7.65 19.93
N PRO A 400 -5.79 -8.67 19.08
CA PRO A 400 -6.00 -8.46 17.65
C PRO A 400 -7.20 -7.57 17.30
N ASP A 401 -8.18 -7.43 18.20
CA ASP A 401 -9.29 -6.49 18.01
C ASP A 401 -8.84 -5.02 18.11
N GLU A 402 -7.73 -4.74 18.81
CA GLU A 402 -7.11 -3.41 18.91
C GLU A 402 -6.14 -3.10 17.76
N VAL A 403 -5.86 -4.10 16.90
CA VAL A 403 -4.93 -3.94 15.77
C VAL A 403 -5.69 -3.31 14.60
N GLU A 404 -5.34 -2.07 14.29
CA GLU A 404 -5.85 -1.37 13.12
C GLU A 404 -5.18 -1.94 11.86
N ASP A 405 -5.98 -2.70 11.11
CA ASP A 405 -5.52 -3.53 10.00
C ASP A 405 -5.86 -2.91 8.64
N SER A 406 -6.45 -1.72 8.62
CA SER A 406 -6.72 -0.98 7.39
C SER A 406 -5.56 -0.03 7.07
N ASP A 407 -5.30 0.15 5.78
CA ASP A 407 -4.39 1.18 5.26
C ASP A 407 -5.16 2.47 4.84
N ASP A 408 -6.45 2.54 5.15
CA ASP A 408 -7.25 3.74 4.88
C ASP A 408 -6.77 4.89 5.79
N ASP A 409 -6.49 6.07 5.24
CA ASP A 409 -6.16 7.25 6.04
C ASP A 409 -7.43 7.72 6.77
N PRO A 410 -7.48 7.74 8.11
CA PRO A 410 -8.67 8.16 8.85
C PRO A 410 -8.96 9.66 8.69
N TYR A 411 -8.06 10.42 8.04
CA TYR A 411 -8.17 11.85 7.78
C TYR A 411 -8.25 12.21 6.28
N GLU A 412 -8.50 11.24 5.39
CA GLU A 412 -8.90 11.49 3.99
C GLU A 412 -10.38 11.85 3.82
#